data_AF-A0A519LF86-F1
#
_entry.id   AF-A0A519LF86-F1
#
_cell.length_a   1.000
_cell.length_b   1.000
_cell.length_c   1.000
_cell.angle_alpha   90.00
_cell.angle_beta   90.00
_cell.angle_gamma   90.00
#
_symmetry.space_group_name_H-M   'P 1'
#
loop_
_entity.id
_entity.type
_entity.pdbx_description
1 polymer ?
#
loop_
_entity_poly.entity_id
_entity_poly.type
_entity_poly.pdbx_seq_one_letter_code
_entity_poly.pdbx_strand_id
1 'polypeptide(L)' 'MSENCFHCGQDIEKERISFDEKIFCCNGCKSVYEILNINNLSNFYELNKR' A
#
# COMPACT_ATOMS: atom_id res chain seq x y z
N MET A 1 -22.27 -4.19 2.92
CA MET A 1 -21.33 -3.32 2.19
C MET A 1 -19.98 -4.01 2.26
N SER A 2 -19.48 -4.47 1.13
CA SER A 2 -18.16 -5.08 1.01
C SER A 2 -17.12 -3.98 1.14
N GLU A 3 -16.09 -4.16 1.97
CA GLU A 3 -14.95 -3.24 1.96
C GLU A 3 -14.00 -3.68 0.85
N ASN A 4 -13.65 -2.75 -0.04
CA ASN A 4 -12.73 -3.03 -1.15
C ASN A 4 -11.32 -2.60 -0.78
N CYS A 5 -10.33 -3.39 -1.21
CA CYS A 5 -8.94 -3.07 -1.03
C CYS A 5 -8.59 -1.78 -1.79
N PHE A 6 -7.98 -0.83 -1.10
CA PHE A 6 -7.54 0.43 -1.69
C PHE A 6 -6.50 0.23 -2.81
N HIS A 7 -5.68 -0.83 -2.74
CA HIS A 7 -4.61 -1.08 -3.71
C HIS A 7 -5.08 -1.84 -4.95
N CYS A 8 -5.85 -2.92 -4.80
CA CYS A 8 -6.23 -3.80 -5.92
C CYS A 8 -7.73 -3.77 -6.26
N GLY A 9 -8.55 -3.04 -5.50
CA GLY A 9 -10.00 -2.94 -5.69
C GLY A 9 -10.79 -4.22 -5.39
N GLN A 10 -10.13 -5.33 -5.05
CA GLN A 10 -10.79 -6.59 -4.72
C GLN A 10 -11.55 -6.49 -3.40
N ASP A 11 -12.64 -7.25 -3.27
CA ASP A 11 -13.36 -7.38 -2.01
C ASP A 11 -12.47 -8.01 -0.93
N ILE A 12 -12.54 -7.45 0.27
CA ILE A 12 -11.81 -7.95 1.43
C ILE A 12 -12.68 -9.00 2.13
N GLU A 13 -12.45 -10.27 1.79
CA GLU A 13 -13.27 -11.38 2.30
C GLU A 13 -12.79 -11.95 3.65
N LYS A 14 -11.52 -11.71 4.02
CA LYS A 14 -10.90 -12.32 5.21
C LYS A 14 -10.32 -11.29 6.16
N GLU A 15 -9.04 -10.96 6.00
CA GLU A 15 -8.33 -10.04 6.87
C GLU A 15 -8.23 -8.67 6.22
N ARG A 16 -8.83 -7.69 6.89
CA ARG A 16 -8.67 -6.29 6.55
C ARG A 16 -7.49 -5.73 7.32
N ILE A 17 -6.62 -5.03 6.61
CA ILE A 17 -5.46 -4.38 7.20
C ILE A 17 -5.65 -2.89 7.04
N SER A 18 -5.85 -2.19 8.15
CA SER A 18 -5.96 -0.73 8.18
C SER A 18 -4.57 -0.10 8.32
N PHE A 19 -4.20 0.77 7.39
CA PHE A 19 -2.93 1.51 7.41
C PHE A 19 -3.11 2.85 6.72
N ASP A 20 -2.62 3.94 7.33
CA ASP A 20 -2.67 5.30 6.76
C ASP A 20 -4.10 5.75 6.37
N GLU A 21 -5.09 5.44 7.20
CA GLU A 21 -6.53 5.67 6.94
C GLU A 21 -7.08 4.96 5.68
N LYS A 22 -6.33 3.99 5.15
CA LYS A 22 -6.72 3.11 4.04
C LYS A 22 -6.86 1.67 4.52
N ILE A 23 -7.56 0.86 3.72
CA ILE A 23 -7.78 -0.57 4.01
C ILE A 23 -7.24 -1.43 2.87
N PHE A 24 -6.55 -2.51 3.22
CA PHE A 24 -5.92 -3.45 2.30
C PHE A 24 -6.42 -4.88 2.53
N CYS A 25 -6.52 -5.66 1.45
CA CYS A 25 -6.93 -7.08 1.51
C CYS A 25 -5.82 -8.03 1.99
N CYS A 26 -4.56 -7.62 1.95
CA CYS A 26 -3.43 -8.44 2.38
C CYS A 26 -2.20 -7.60 2.69
N ASN A 27 -1.26 -8.20 3.43
CA ASN A 27 0.01 -7.57 3.77
C ASN A 27 0.80 -7.17 2.51
N GLY A 28 0.67 -7.91 1.40
CA GLY A 28 1.30 -7.54 0.13
C GLY A 28 0.78 -6.21 -0.42
N CYS A 29 -0.54 -6.00 -0.43
CA CYS A 29 -1.15 -4.74 -0.86
C CYS A 29 -0.74 -3.57 0.07
N LYS A 30 -0.68 -3.81 1.39
CA LYS A 30 -0.15 -2.84 2.36
C LYS A 30 1.32 -2.54 2.04
N SER A 31 2.17 -3.55 1.89
CA SER A 31 3.61 -3.37 1.65
C SER A 31 3.88 -2.66 0.33
N VAL A 32 3.12 -2.92 -0.74
CA VAL A 32 3.25 -2.16 -1.99
C VAL A 32 2.86 -0.71 -1.77
N TYR A 33 1.74 -0.42 -1.10
CA TYR A 33 1.37 0.94 -0.75
C TYR A 33 2.43 1.63 0.13
N GLU A 34 2.90 0.94 1.16
CA GLU A 34 3.95 1.41 2.07
C GLU A 34 5.26 1.66 1.31
N ILE A 35 5.67 0.79 0.39
CA ILE A 35 6.81 1.02 -0.48
C ILE A 35 6.57 2.24 -1.36
N LEU A 36 5.41 2.38 -2.01
CA LEU A 36 5.11 3.54 -2.86
C LEU A 36 4.98 4.85 -2.08
N ASN A 37 4.52 4.79 -0.82
CA ASN A 37 4.31 5.96 0.05
C ASN A 37 5.59 6.37 0.79
N ILE A 38 6.38 5.40 1.28
CA ILE A 38 7.72 5.61 1.86
C ILE A 38 8.68 6.04 0.76
N ASN A 39 8.63 5.40 -0.41
CA ASN A 39 9.34 5.85 -1.59
C ASN A 39 8.51 6.90 -2.31
N ASN A 40 8.28 8.06 -1.69
CA ASN A 40 8.27 9.30 -2.45
C ASN A 40 9.54 9.31 -3.31
N LEU A 41 9.45 8.76 -4.53
CA LEU A 41 10.49 8.62 -5.54
C LEU A 41 10.99 9.99 -6.04
N SER A 42 10.67 11.06 -5.31
CA SER A 42 11.42 12.29 -5.26
C SER A 42 12.87 12.07 -4.77
N ASN A 43 13.12 11.23 -3.75
CA ASN A 43 14.46 11.12 -3.12
C ASN A 43 15.21 9.80 -3.35
N PHE A 44 14.56 8.70 -3.76
CA PHE A 44 15.28 7.42 -3.89
C PHE A 44 16.22 7.37 -5.12
N TYR A 45 15.97 8.20 -6.14
CA TYR A 45 16.93 8.45 -7.22
C TYR A 45 18.10 9.38 -6.82
N GLU A 46 18.03 10.11 -5.70
CA GLU A 46 19.17 10.88 -5.19
C GLU A 46 20.20 10.00 -4.46
N LEU A 47 19.77 8.86 -3.87
CA LEU A 47 20.67 7.94 -3.17
C LEU A 47 21.55 7.09 -4.11
N ASN A 48 21.26 7.05 -5.42
CA ASN A 48 22.08 6.37 -6.43
C ASN A 48 22.95 7.32 -7.28
N LYS A 49 23.10 8.60 -6.89
CA LYS A 49 24.20 9.45 -7.38
C LYS A 49 25.38 9.33 -6.43
N ARG A 50 26.15 8.25 -6.55
CA ARG A 50 27.51 8.22 -6.00
C ARG A 50 28.45 7.45 -6.90
#